data_AF-A0A396JHP9-F1
#
_entry.id   AF-A0A396JHP9-F1
#
_cell.length_a   1.000
_cell.length_b   1.000
_cell.length_c   1.000
_cell.angle_alpha   90.00
_cell.angle_beta   90.00
_cell.angle_gamma   90.00
#
_symmetry.space_group_name_H-M   'P 1'
#
loop_
_entity.id
_entity.type
_entity.pdbx_description
1 polymer ?
#
loop_
_entity_poly.entity_id
_entity_poly.type
_entity_poly.pdbx_seq_one_letter_code
_entity_poly.pdbx_strand_id
1 'polypeptide(L)'
;MLPGPQQGQEKMSKSDPLSCIFMEDEEADVNVKIKKAYCPPKITEGNPCLDYIKQLVLPWFNEFTVERSADNGGNKTFKSFEELVADYEIGELHPADLKPALSKSLNKILEPVRLHFRTNKEAKELLKKVKAYKITK
;
A
#
# COMPACT_ATOMS: atom_id res chain seq x y z
N MET A 1 -0.11 -13.11 7.99
CA MET A 1 -0.87 -11.94 8.48
C MET A 1 -0.30 -10.71 7.81
N LEU A 2 -1.13 -9.73 7.45
CA LEU A 2 -0.66 -8.52 6.77
C LEU A 2 -0.07 -7.56 7.83
N PRO A 3 1.20 -7.14 7.71
CA PRO A 3 1.85 -6.29 8.71
C PRO A 3 1.26 -4.86 8.69
N GLY A 4 1.45 -4.15 9.79
CA GLY A 4 1.24 -2.70 9.81
C GLY A 4 2.32 -1.98 8.98
N PRO A 5 2.03 -0.77 8.47
CA PRO A 5 2.99 -0.01 7.68
C PRO A 5 4.19 0.48 8.50
N GLN A 6 4.14 0.54 9.84
CA GLN A 6 5.28 1.00 10.67
C GLN A 6 6.19 -0.16 11.09
N GLN A 7 7.43 0.15 11.47
CA GLN A 7 8.42 -0.85 11.88
C GLN A 7 7.98 -1.61 13.13
N GLY A 8 8.13 -2.94 13.13
CA GLY A 8 7.79 -3.80 14.27
C GLY A 8 6.29 -4.03 14.48
N GLN A 9 5.44 -3.53 13.59
CA GLN A 9 4.00 -3.81 13.61
C GLN A 9 3.70 -5.12 12.86
N GLU A 10 3.82 -6.25 13.55
CA GLU A 10 3.47 -7.56 12.99
C GLU A 10 1.97 -7.68 12.62
N LYS A 11 1.12 -6.82 13.17
CA LYS A 11 -0.32 -6.79 12.93
C LYS A 11 -0.84 -5.36 12.88
N MET A 12 -1.66 -5.06 11.87
CA MET A 12 -2.44 -3.82 11.81
C MET A 12 -3.36 -3.68 13.03
N SER A 13 -3.40 -2.49 13.63
CA SER A 13 -4.23 -2.18 14.79
C SER A 13 -5.16 -1.00 14.49
N LYS A 14 -6.43 -1.11 14.91
CA LYS A 14 -7.36 0.03 14.82
C LYS A 14 -7.05 1.15 15.81
N SER A 15 -6.12 0.91 16.75
CA SER A 15 -5.79 1.88 17.80
C SER A 15 -4.90 3.03 17.31
N ASP A 16 -4.09 2.80 16.27
CA ASP A 16 -3.29 3.83 15.62
C ASP A 16 -3.79 4.00 14.17
N PRO A 17 -4.43 5.12 13.81
CA PRO A 17 -4.90 5.39 12.45
C PRO A 17 -3.81 5.36 11.38
N LEU A 18 -2.54 5.54 11.76
CA LEU A 18 -1.39 5.45 10.85
C LEU A 18 -0.87 4.02 10.70
N SER A 19 -1.33 3.08 11.53
CA SER A 19 -0.93 1.67 11.52
C SER A 19 -1.79 0.78 10.63
N CYS A 20 -2.76 1.35 9.90
CA CYS A 20 -3.60 0.61 8.98
C CYS A 20 -4.08 1.47 7.80
N ILE A 21 -4.27 0.83 6.66
CA ILE A 21 -4.96 1.43 5.50
C ILE A 21 -6.41 0.97 5.56
N PHE A 22 -7.33 1.92 5.60
CA PHE A 22 -8.76 1.63 5.60
C PHE A 22 -9.29 1.53 4.17
N MET A 23 -10.41 0.82 4.00
CA MET A 23 -11.01 0.58 2.67
C MET A 23 -11.59 1.86 2.06
N GLU A 24 -11.93 2.83 2.91
CA GLU A 24 -12.47 4.13 2.55
C GLU A 24 -11.45 5.27 2.59
N ASP A 25 -10.16 4.99 2.84
CA ASP A 25 -9.12 6.02 2.84
C ASP A 25 -9.10 6.71 1.47
N GLU A 26 -8.96 8.03 1.44
CA GLU A 26 -8.81 8.77 0.18
C GLU A 26 -7.42 8.53 -0.41
N GLU A 27 -7.23 8.90 -1.69
CA GLU A 27 -5.97 8.69 -2.38
C GLU A 27 -4.78 9.33 -1.64
N ALA A 28 -4.99 10.56 -1.15
CA ALA A 28 -3.99 11.29 -0.38
C ALA A 28 -3.62 10.58 0.93
N ASP A 29 -4.58 9.97 1.62
CA ASP A 29 -4.35 9.27 2.89
C ASP A 29 -3.49 8.03 2.68
N VAL A 30 -3.80 7.23 1.65
CA VAL A 30 -2.99 6.06 1.27
C VAL A 30 -1.56 6.48 0.92
N ASN A 31 -1.42 7.56 0.15
CA ASN A 31 -0.10 8.09 -0.23
C ASN A 31 0.71 8.52 0.99
N VAL A 32 0.09 9.21 1.96
CA VAL A 32 0.77 9.62 3.21
C VAL A 32 1.16 8.41 4.06
N LYS A 33 0.27 7.41 4.20
CA LYS A 33 0.52 6.21 4.99
C LYS A 33 1.66 5.37 4.40
N ILE A 34 1.64 5.11 3.10
CA ILE A 34 2.72 4.37 2.42
C ILE A 34 4.03 5.18 2.40
N LYS A 35 3.98 6.51 2.24
CA LYS A 35 5.17 7.35 2.34
C LYS A 35 5.86 7.19 3.70
N LYS A 36 5.07 7.15 4.78
CA LYS A 36 5.55 6.95 6.16
C LYS A 36 5.86 5.48 6.51
N ALA A 37 5.51 4.53 5.64
CA ALA A 37 5.72 3.13 5.91
C ALA A 37 7.21 2.78 6.04
N TYR A 38 7.53 1.80 6.87
CA TYR A 38 8.85 1.23 7.00
C TYR A 38 9.23 0.53 5.69
N CYS A 39 10.34 0.95 5.10
CA CYS A 39 10.82 0.43 3.81
C CYS A 39 12.34 0.68 3.71
N PRO A 40 13.13 0.00 4.54
CA PRO A 40 14.58 0.14 4.56
C PRO A 40 15.18 -0.32 3.22
N PRO A 41 16.17 0.40 2.65
CA PRO A 41 16.81 0.00 1.41
C PRO A 41 17.54 -1.34 1.58
N LYS A 42 17.47 -2.22 0.57
CA LYS A 42 18.12 -3.55 0.52
C LYS A 42 17.71 -4.56 1.59
N ILE A 43 16.77 -4.21 2.47
CA ILE A 43 16.29 -5.11 3.53
C ILE A 43 14.87 -5.57 3.17
N THR A 44 14.74 -6.85 2.90
CA THR A 44 13.49 -7.48 2.48
C THR A 44 12.71 -8.08 3.63
N GLU A 45 13.42 -8.60 4.64
CA GLU A 45 12.82 -9.16 5.85
C GLU A 45 12.14 -8.08 6.70
N GLY A 46 10.88 -8.33 7.07
CA GLY A 46 10.08 -7.41 7.88
C GLY A 46 9.71 -6.10 7.17
N ASN A 47 9.79 -6.04 5.84
CA ASN A 47 9.44 -4.87 5.06
C ASN A 47 7.95 -4.88 4.65
N PRO A 48 7.07 -4.09 5.30
CA PRO A 48 5.64 -4.14 5.05
C PRO A 48 5.27 -3.73 3.62
N CYS A 49 6.06 -2.88 2.96
CA CYS A 49 5.81 -2.51 1.56
C CYS A 49 5.96 -3.72 0.64
N LEU A 50 6.99 -4.55 0.83
CA LEU A 50 7.19 -5.75 0.03
C LEU A 50 6.11 -6.80 0.30
N ASP A 51 5.70 -6.96 1.56
CA ASP A 51 4.59 -7.84 1.92
C ASP A 51 3.27 -7.42 1.27
N TYR A 52 2.99 -6.11 1.16
CA TYR A 52 1.79 -5.63 0.48
C TYR A 52 1.85 -5.92 -1.01
N ILE A 53 3.02 -5.80 -1.64
CA ILE A 53 3.18 -6.14 -3.05
C ILE A 53 2.95 -7.65 -3.26
N LYS A 54 3.55 -8.48 -2.41
CA LYS A 54 3.41 -9.95 -2.46
C LYS A 54 1.97 -10.42 -2.24
N GLN A 55 1.29 -9.87 -1.23
CA GLN A 55 0.00 -10.40 -0.77
C GLN A 55 -1.20 -9.71 -1.42
N LEU A 56 -1.06 -8.48 -1.92
CA LEU A 56 -2.16 -7.71 -2.51
C LEU A 56 -1.93 -7.41 -3.98
N VAL A 57 -0.82 -6.77 -4.32
CA VAL A 57 -0.64 -6.21 -5.67
C VAL A 57 -0.43 -7.29 -6.72
N LEU A 58 0.50 -8.22 -6.49
CA LEU A 58 0.79 -9.32 -7.43
C LEU A 58 -0.41 -10.25 -7.62
N PRO A 59 -1.15 -10.70 -6.58
CA PRO A 59 -2.35 -11.51 -6.77
C PRO A 59 -3.50 -10.78 -7.47
N TRP A 60 -3.56 -9.44 -7.37
CA TRP A 60 -4.65 -8.65 -7.95
C TRP A 60 -4.41 -8.29 -9.42
N PHE A 61 -3.18 -7.94 -9.79
CA PHE A 61 -2.85 -7.47 -11.13
C PHE A 61 -1.98 -8.44 -11.93
N ASN A 62 -1.45 -9.50 -11.31
CA ASN A 62 -0.48 -10.46 -11.85
C ASN A 62 0.89 -9.85 -12.20
N GLU A 63 1.05 -8.55 -12.04
CA GLU A 63 2.29 -7.83 -12.27
C GLU A 63 2.36 -6.58 -11.38
N PHE A 64 3.57 -6.07 -11.18
CA PHE A 64 3.82 -4.82 -10.48
C PHE A 64 4.77 -3.94 -11.29
N THR A 65 4.30 -2.77 -11.71
CA THR A 65 5.08 -1.84 -12.52
C THR A 65 5.57 -0.67 -11.67
N VAL A 66 6.89 -0.47 -11.67
CA VAL A 66 7.55 0.68 -11.06
C VAL A 66 7.89 1.69 -12.15
N GLU A 67 7.24 2.85 -12.09
CA GLU A 67 7.51 3.98 -12.97
C GLU A 67 8.62 4.84 -12.37
N ARG A 68 9.77 4.95 -13.06
CA ARG A 68 10.94 5.70 -12.60
C ARG A 68 11.65 6.35 -13.79
N SER A 69 12.40 7.41 -13.52
CA SER A 69 13.15 8.14 -14.56
C SER A 69 14.15 7.23 -15.28
N ALA A 70 14.54 7.61 -16.50
CA ALA A 70 15.59 6.90 -17.23
C ALA A 70 16.89 6.83 -16.43
N ASP A 71 17.23 7.91 -15.71
CA ASP A 71 18.41 8.00 -14.85
C ASP A 71 18.38 6.98 -13.68
N ASN A 72 17.18 6.58 -13.24
CA ASN A 72 16.98 5.58 -12.19
C ASN A 72 16.76 4.17 -12.75
N GLY A 73 17.08 3.92 -14.03
CA GLY A 73 16.95 2.61 -14.68
C GLY A 73 15.63 2.36 -15.39
N GLY A 74 14.80 3.41 -15.58
CA GLY A 74 13.58 3.39 -16.40
C GLY A 74 12.46 2.51 -15.85
N ASN A 75 11.28 2.60 -16.46
CA ASN A 75 10.12 1.80 -16.03
C ASN A 75 10.43 0.30 -16.07
N LYS A 76 10.15 -0.41 -14.98
CA LYS A 76 10.35 -1.86 -14.88
C LYS A 76 9.09 -2.53 -14.35
N THR A 77 8.72 -3.65 -14.97
CA THR A 77 7.56 -4.46 -14.58
C THR A 77 8.04 -5.80 -14.03
N PHE A 78 7.60 -6.11 -12.83
CA PHE A 78 7.89 -7.35 -12.11
C PHE A 78 6.69 -8.29 -12.22
N LYS A 79 6.91 -9.51 -12.68
CA LYS A 79 5.84 -10.52 -12.79
C LYS A 79 5.83 -11.51 -11.62
N SER A 80 6.96 -11.61 -10.94
CA SER A 80 7.13 -12.50 -9.79
C SER A 80 7.65 -11.71 -8.59
N PHE A 81 7.40 -12.22 -7.39
CA PHE A 81 7.91 -11.60 -6.17
C PHE A 81 9.42 -11.79 -6.05
N GLU A 82 9.93 -12.90 -6.57
CA GLU A 82 11.33 -13.27 -6.59
C GLU A 82 12.18 -12.28 -7.41
N GLU A 83 11.71 -11.86 -8.59
CA GLU A 83 12.36 -10.82 -9.40
C GLU A 83 12.45 -9.49 -8.65
N LEU A 84 11.38 -9.12 -7.95
CA LEU A 84 11.30 -7.86 -7.21
C LEU A 84 12.24 -7.85 -6.00
N VAL A 85 12.30 -8.97 -5.27
CA VAL A 85 13.19 -9.14 -4.12
C VAL A 85 14.65 -9.08 -4.56
N ALA A 86 15.02 -9.79 -5.65
CA ALA A 86 16.39 -9.79 -6.15
C ALA A 86 16.88 -8.37 -6.48
N ASP A 87 16.07 -7.61 -7.22
CA ASP A 87 16.34 -6.21 -7.55
C ASP A 87 16.44 -5.29 -6.32
N TYR A 88 15.60 -5.53 -5.31
CA TYR A 88 15.56 -4.72 -4.11
C TYR A 88 16.79 -4.97 -3.22
N GLU A 89 17.22 -6.23 -3.08
CA GLU A 89 18.37 -6.65 -2.26
C GLU A 89 19.70 -6.12 -2.83
N ILE A 90 19.87 -6.17 -4.15
CA ILE A 90 21.06 -5.61 -4.80
C ILE A 90 21.03 -4.07 -4.84
N GLY A 91 19.86 -3.46 -4.63
CA GLY A 91 19.64 -2.02 -4.61
C GLY A 91 19.39 -1.41 -5.99
N GLU A 92 19.08 -2.22 -7.00
CA GLU A 92 18.60 -1.71 -8.29
C GLU A 92 17.21 -1.08 -8.14
N LEU A 93 16.40 -1.53 -7.20
CA LEU A 93 15.10 -0.95 -6.87
C LEU A 93 15.17 -0.18 -5.53
N HIS A 94 15.03 1.14 -5.60
CA HIS A 94 15.09 1.99 -4.41
C HIS A 94 13.72 2.14 -3.73
N PRO A 95 13.63 2.23 -2.39
CA PRO A 95 12.38 2.50 -1.67
C PRO A 95 11.61 3.74 -2.16
N ALA A 96 12.33 4.75 -2.64
CA ALA A 96 11.74 5.99 -3.14
C ALA A 96 10.95 5.79 -4.45
N ASP A 97 11.28 4.78 -5.24
CA ASP A 97 10.55 4.41 -6.46
C ASP A 97 9.48 3.35 -6.15
N LEU A 98 9.79 2.41 -5.25
CA LEU A 98 8.87 1.36 -4.82
C LEU A 98 7.60 1.92 -4.18
N LYS A 99 7.74 2.88 -3.25
CA LYS A 99 6.61 3.41 -2.46
C LYS A 99 5.55 4.10 -3.32
N PRO A 100 5.89 5.04 -4.23
CA PRO A 100 4.90 5.64 -5.14
C PRO A 100 4.20 4.61 -6.03
N ALA A 101 4.94 3.63 -6.56
CA ALA A 101 4.36 2.57 -7.37
C ALA A 101 3.37 1.71 -6.58
N LEU A 102 3.74 1.33 -5.33
CA LEU A 102 2.85 0.62 -4.41
C LEU A 102 1.59 1.45 -4.09
N SER A 103 1.75 2.72 -3.73
CA SER A 103 0.63 3.64 -3.49
C SER A 103 -0.34 3.70 -4.66
N LYS A 104 0.17 3.85 -5.89
CA LYS A 104 -0.62 3.88 -7.12
C LYS A 104 -1.43 2.59 -7.29
N SER A 105 -0.81 1.44 -7.07
CA SER A 105 -1.47 0.13 -7.18
C SER A 105 -2.55 -0.06 -6.12
N LEU A 106 -2.28 0.29 -4.85
CA LEU A 106 -3.27 0.21 -3.77
C LEU A 106 -4.46 1.14 -4.02
N ASN A 107 -4.21 2.35 -4.51
CA ASN A 107 -5.28 3.28 -4.86
C ASN A 107 -6.18 2.75 -5.98
N LYS A 108 -5.63 2.06 -6.98
CA LYS A 108 -6.42 1.38 -8.02
C LYS A 108 -7.28 0.26 -7.44
N ILE A 109 -6.76 -0.51 -6.48
CA ILE A 109 -7.52 -1.58 -5.79
C ILE A 109 -8.68 -0.99 -4.97
N LEU A 110 -8.47 0.15 -4.32
CA LEU A 110 -9.48 0.81 -3.48
C LEU A 110 -10.52 1.61 -4.27
N GLU A 111 -10.23 2.01 -5.50
CA GLU A 111 -11.11 2.88 -6.30
C GLU A 111 -12.55 2.35 -6.47
N PRO A 112 -12.79 1.06 -6.75
CA PRO A 112 -14.17 0.53 -6.84
C PRO A 112 -14.96 0.72 -5.54
N VAL A 113 -14.31 0.62 -4.39
CA VAL A 113 -14.92 0.80 -3.08
C VAL A 113 -15.24 2.27 -2.83
N ARG A 114 -14.30 3.17 -3.14
CA ARG A 114 -14.53 4.62 -3.07
C ARG A 114 -15.68 5.04 -3.98
N LEU A 115 -15.71 4.53 -5.20
CA LEU A 115 -16.77 4.82 -6.16
C LEU A 115 -18.14 4.37 -5.64
N HIS A 116 -18.22 3.19 -5.00
CA HIS A 116 -19.45 2.72 -4.38
C HIS A 116 -19.95 3.68 -3.29
N PHE A 117 -19.09 4.13 -2.38
CA PHE A 117 -19.46 5.10 -1.34
C PHE A 117 -19.78 6.50 -1.88
N ARG A 118 -19.30 6.86 -3.08
CA ARG A 118 -19.61 8.14 -3.72
C ARG A 118 -20.94 8.13 -4.46
N THR A 119 -21.25 7.03 -5.14
CA THR A 119 -22.41 6.91 -6.04
C THR A 119 -23.66 6.37 -5.35
N ASN A 120 -23.50 5.49 -4.36
CA ASN A 120 -24.62 4.95 -3.60
C ASN A 120 -24.91 5.82 -2.37
N LYS A 121 -26.08 6.47 -2.36
CA LYS A 121 -26.51 7.37 -1.28
C LYS A 121 -26.63 6.64 0.07
N GLU A 122 -27.14 5.43 0.09
CA GLU A 122 -27.28 4.65 1.32
C GLU A 122 -25.92 4.27 1.90
N ALA A 123 -25.01 3.77 1.06
CA ALA A 123 -23.64 3.46 1.46
C ALA A 123 -22.91 4.70 2.00
N LYS A 124 -23.07 5.85 1.34
CA LYS A 124 -22.50 7.12 1.78
C LYS A 124 -22.99 7.55 3.16
N GLU A 125 -24.29 7.47 3.40
CA GLU A 125 -24.88 7.82 4.70
C GLU A 125 -24.49 6.82 5.80
N LEU A 126 -24.39 5.53 5.48
CA LEU A 126 -23.87 4.52 6.40
C LEU A 126 -22.42 4.81 6.79
N LEU A 127 -21.55 5.13 5.83
CA LEU A 127 -20.16 5.46 6.10
C LEU A 127 -20.02 6.68 7.04
N LYS A 128 -20.83 7.72 6.83
CA LYS A 128 -20.87 8.89 7.72
C LYS A 128 -21.25 8.51 9.16
N LYS A 129 -22.25 7.65 9.32
CA LYS A 129 -22.66 7.16 10.65
C LYS A 129 -21.55 6.35 11.32
N VAL A 130 -20.90 5.46 10.57
CA VAL A 130 -19.78 4.65 11.08
C VAL A 130 -18.62 5.54 11.54
N LYS A 131 -18.24 6.55 10.75
CA LYS A 131 -17.16 7.49 11.12
C LYS A 131 -17.49 8.34 12.35
N ALA A 132 -18.78 8.53 12.67
CA ALA A 132 -19.19 9.26 13.87
C ALA A 132 -19.06 8.45 15.17
N TYR A 133 -18.93 7.13 15.08
CA TYR A 133 -18.73 6.30 16.27
C TYR A 133 -17.31 6.47 16.82
N LYS A 134 -17.22 6.78 18.11
CA LYS A 134 -15.93 6.74 18.83
C LYS A 134 -15.51 5.27 18.95
N ILE A 135 -14.27 4.98 18.57
CA ILE A 135 -13.65 3.68 18.83
C ILE A 135 -13.42 3.59 20.35
N THR A 136 -14.40 3.04 21.08
CA THR A 136 -14.22 2.63 22.47
C THR A 136 -13.46 1.31 22.49
N LYS A 137 -12.34 1.29 23.22
CA LYS A 137 -11.48 0.10 23.41
C LYS A 137 -12.12 -0.90 24.36
#